data_AF-A0AAD8MJZ5-F1
#
_entry.id   AF-A0AAD8MJZ5-F1
#
_cell.length_a   1.000
_cell.length_b   1.000
_cell.length_c   1.000
_cell.angle_alpha   90.00
_cell.angle_beta   90.00
_cell.angle_gamma   90.00
#
_symmetry.space_group_name_H-M   'P 1'
#
loop_
_entity.id
_entity.type
_entity.pdbx_description
1 polymer ?
#
loop_
_entity_poly.entity_id
_entity_poly.type
_entity_poly.pdbx_seq_one_letter_code
_entity_poly.pdbx_strand_id
1 'polypeptide(L)'
;MASSAIFSSLRRRKSPTFQAFVTPVDLTEMALLATLTAVSSEIVSSFSGKFLVFQRRNSRSLVRKIEFHDLNQEILTLLDVFPWDDLGLSDDVMEQIELLQKQSRKAKLLIDKQDEVLRCKFYSFLDEFEGGRIPDSVELYRFFVERLGIMDVKSFVVEIEFLEERIVNHEGDIEPMASVLNGFVALARYSRFLIFGFENDEMEVGFGKNKKVKRRPNV
;
A
#
# COMPACT_ATOMS: atom_id res chain seq x y z
N MET A 1 -20.16 10.27 1.18
CA MET A 1 -18.91 11.01 0.87
C MET A 1 -17.98 10.84 2.05
N ALA A 2 -16.89 10.10 1.91
CA ALA A 2 -15.92 9.89 2.98
C ALA A 2 -15.20 11.23 3.26
N SER A 3 -15.13 11.61 4.53
CA SER A 3 -14.62 12.91 4.99
C SER A 3 -13.12 13.09 4.67
N SER A 4 -12.72 14.31 4.29
CA SER A 4 -11.34 14.72 4.02
C SER A 4 -10.41 14.63 5.24
N ALA A 5 -10.92 14.30 6.42
CA ALA A 5 -10.11 14.03 7.60
C ALA A 5 -9.52 12.61 7.64
N ILE A 6 -10.03 11.69 6.80
CA ILE A 6 -9.65 10.28 6.84
C ILE A 6 -8.21 10.13 6.35
N PHE A 7 -7.86 10.58 5.13
CA PHE A 7 -6.53 10.39 4.53
C PHE A 7 -5.40 11.19 5.23
N SER A 8 -5.66 12.42 5.68
CA SER A 8 -4.72 13.23 6.45
C SER A 8 -4.45 12.72 7.88
N SER A 9 -5.43 12.08 8.52
CA SER A 9 -5.21 11.41 9.82
C SER A 9 -4.49 10.06 9.69
N LEU A 10 -4.53 9.42 8.51
CA LEU A 10 -3.86 8.15 8.23
C LEU A 10 -2.36 8.26 7.99
N ARG A 11 -1.88 9.46 7.62
CA ARG A 11 -0.45 9.75 7.45
C ARG A 11 0.21 10.22 8.75
N ARG A 12 -0.58 10.73 9.70
CA ARG A 12 -0.15 10.92 11.09
C ARG A 12 -0.43 9.64 11.84
N ARG A 13 0.58 8.77 11.91
CA ARG A 13 0.65 7.76 12.98
C ARG A 13 0.12 8.41 14.25
N LYS A 14 -1.00 7.93 14.80
CA LYS A 14 -1.48 8.38 16.12
C LYS A 14 -0.24 8.33 17.00
N SER A 15 0.20 9.48 17.51
CA SER A 15 1.36 9.52 18.41
C SER A 15 1.09 8.46 19.46
N PRO A 16 1.99 7.49 19.66
CA PRO A 16 1.71 6.40 20.59
C PRO A 16 1.31 7.03 21.91
N THR A 17 0.24 6.52 22.51
CA THR A 17 -0.21 7.03 23.80
C THR A 17 0.96 6.94 24.78
N PHE A 18 1.03 7.84 25.77
CA PHE A 18 2.13 7.83 26.74
C PHE A 18 2.37 6.43 27.34
N GLN A 19 1.30 5.66 27.55
CA GLN A 19 1.37 4.27 28.03
C GLN A 19 2.06 3.28 27.07
N ALA A 20 2.07 3.53 25.76
CA ALA A 20 2.80 2.71 24.78
C ALA A 20 4.32 2.81 24.94
N PHE A 21 4.81 3.84 25.66
CA PHE A 21 6.23 4.03 25.98
C PHE A 21 6.57 3.65 27.43
N VAL A 22 5.60 3.20 28.22
CA VAL A 22 5.83 2.72 29.58
C VAL A 22 6.01 1.22 29.52
N THR A 23 7.18 0.73 29.93
CA THR A 23 7.40 -0.70 30.14
C THR A 23 6.47 -1.16 31.27
N PRO A 24 5.66 -2.21 31.07
CA PRO A 24 4.96 -2.87 32.16
C PRO A 24 5.95 -3.20 33.27
N VAL A 25 5.59 -2.87 34.50
CA VAL A 25 6.44 -2.96 35.69
C VAL A 25 7.03 -4.37 35.90
N ASP A 26 6.40 -5.41 35.31
CA ASP A 26 6.78 -6.81 35.45
C ASP A 26 7.12 -7.49 34.09
N LEU A 27 7.65 -6.76 33.10
CA LEU A 27 7.98 -7.34 31.80
C LEU A 27 9.18 -8.31 31.89
N THR A 28 8.88 -9.60 32.11
CA THR A 28 9.92 -10.65 32.19
C THR A 28 10.57 -10.92 30.84
N GLU A 29 11.85 -11.33 30.85
CA GLU A 29 12.58 -11.74 29.64
C GLU A 29 11.83 -12.82 28.84
N MET A 30 11.20 -13.78 29.54
CA MET A 30 10.37 -14.81 28.93
C MET A 30 9.11 -14.27 28.27
N ALA A 31 8.48 -13.23 28.82
CA ALA A 31 7.33 -12.58 28.19
C ALA A 31 7.75 -11.79 26.93
N LEU A 32 8.92 -11.15 26.96
CA LEU A 32 9.49 -10.47 25.79
C LEU A 32 9.84 -11.47 24.69
N LEU A 33 10.48 -12.59 25.03
CA LEU A 33 10.78 -13.66 24.07
C LEU A 33 9.51 -14.31 23.53
N ALA A 34 8.50 -14.55 24.37
CA ALA A 34 7.22 -15.11 23.92
C ALA A 34 6.47 -14.17 22.97
N THR A 35 6.44 -12.86 23.25
CA THR A 35 5.82 -11.86 22.37
C THR A 35 6.61 -11.70 21.07
N LEU A 36 7.94 -11.64 21.12
CA LEU A 36 8.79 -11.60 19.92
C LEU A 36 8.61 -12.85 19.07
N THR A 37 8.50 -14.02 19.70
CA THR A 37 8.25 -15.29 19.00
C THR A 37 6.85 -15.32 18.38
N ALA A 38 5.83 -14.86 19.10
CA ALA A 38 4.47 -14.77 18.59
C ALA A 38 4.39 -13.84 17.38
N VAL A 39 4.91 -12.61 17.49
CA VAL A 39 4.96 -11.63 16.40
C VAL A 39 5.79 -12.17 15.23
N SER A 40 6.95 -12.78 15.48
CA SER A 40 7.76 -13.39 14.43
C SER A 40 7.02 -14.53 13.73
N SER A 41 6.28 -15.36 14.46
CA SER A 41 5.47 -16.44 13.89
C SER A 41 4.27 -15.92 13.09
N GLU A 42 3.69 -14.81 13.51
CA GLU A 42 2.60 -14.13 12.81
C GLU A 42 3.09 -13.48 11.51
N ILE A 43 4.25 -12.83 11.54
CA ILE A 43 4.91 -12.30 10.33
C ILE A 43 5.26 -13.47 9.41
N VAL A 44 5.96 -14.49 9.91
CA VAL A 44 6.32 -15.66 9.10
C VAL A 44 5.08 -16.32 8.54
N SER A 45 4.00 -16.51 9.28
CA SER A 45 2.77 -17.12 8.74
C SER A 45 2.02 -16.21 7.76
N SER A 46 2.04 -14.90 7.98
CA SER A 46 1.44 -13.91 7.07
C SER A 46 2.12 -13.89 5.69
N PHE A 47 3.41 -14.25 5.65
CA PHE A 47 4.26 -14.15 4.45
C PHE A 47 4.83 -15.49 3.95
N SER A 48 4.79 -16.58 4.73
CA SER A 48 5.25 -17.92 4.34
C SER A 48 4.20 -18.62 3.48
N GLY A 49 4.63 -19.20 2.35
CA GLY A 49 3.74 -19.91 1.42
C GLY A 49 3.02 -19.02 0.39
N LYS A 50 3.00 -17.70 0.57
CA LYS A 50 2.68 -16.76 -0.51
C LYS A 50 3.98 -16.48 -1.24
N PHE A 51 4.37 -17.34 -2.18
CA PHE A 51 5.54 -17.08 -3.02
C PHE A 51 5.57 -15.60 -3.43
N LEU A 52 6.67 -14.91 -3.12
CA LEU A 52 7.03 -13.63 -3.72
C LEU A 52 7.40 -13.90 -5.18
N VAL A 53 6.43 -14.36 -5.97
CA VAL A 53 6.58 -14.42 -7.42
C VAL A 53 6.46 -12.98 -7.89
N PHE A 54 7.59 -12.30 -7.95
CA PHE A 54 7.80 -10.99 -8.56
C PHE A 54 7.49 -11.02 -10.07
N GLN A 55 6.24 -11.28 -10.46
CA GLN A 55 5.92 -11.35 -11.89
C GLN A 55 4.59 -10.75 -12.30
N ARG A 56 3.59 -10.67 -11.42
CA ARG A 56 2.33 -10.00 -11.78
C ARG A 56 2.32 -8.58 -11.24
N ARG A 57 2.61 -7.63 -12.13
CA ARG A 57 2.27 -6.21 -11.93
C ARG A 57 0.76 -6.14 -11.90
N ASN A 58 0.17 -5.98 -10.72
CA ASN A 58 -1.25 -5.69 -10.51
C ASN A 58 -1.50 -5.08 -9.12
N SER A 59 -2.73 -4.61 -8.87
CA SER A 59 -3.13 -3.99 -7.61
C SER A 59 -2.83 -4.89 -6.40
N ARG A 60 -3.06 -6.20 -6.51
CA ARG A 60 -2.79 -7.18 -5.45
C ARG A 60 -1.33 -7.17 -4.99
N SER A 61 -0.41 -7.17 -5.96
CA SER A 61 1.02 -7.13 -5.67
C SER A 61 1.42 -5.82 -5.01
N LEU A 62 0.85 -4.69 -5.43
CA LEU A 62 1.16 -3.38 -4.88
C LEU A 62 0.66 -3.25 -3.43
N VAL A 63 -0.60 -3.64 -3.17
CA VAL A 63 -1.17 -3.58 -1.81
C VAL A 63 -0.38 -4.44 -0.83
N ARG A 64 0.01 -5.67 -1.20
CA ARG A 64 0.85 -6.52 -0.34
C ARG A 64 2.21 -5.90 -0.04
N LYS A 65 2.81 -5.21 -1.02
CA LYS A 65 4.09 -4.52 -0.84
C LYS A 65 3.95 -3.32 0.08
N ILE A 66 2.83 -2.60 0.01
CA ILE A 66 2.50 -1.51 0.93
C ILE A 66 2.35 -2.06 2.36
N GLU A 67 1.56 -3.12 2.56
CA GLU A 67 1.41 -3.79 3.86
C GLU A 67 2.76 -4.19 4.46
N PHE A 68 3.60 -4.85 3.67
CA PHE A 68 4.93 -5.29 4.11
C PHE A 68 5.85 -4.10 4.41
N HIS A 69 5.81 -3.05 3.60
CA HIS A 69 6.59 -1.84 3.84
C HIS A 69 6.19 -1.19 5.18
N ASP A 70 4.90 -1.06 5.43
CA ASP A 70 4.39 -0.37 6.62
C ASP A 70 4.70 -1.18 7.89
N LEU A 71 4.50 -2.50 7.86
CA LEU A 71 4.91 -3.40 8.95
C LEU A 71 6.42 -3.34 9.22
N ASN A 72 7.26 -3.36 8.18
CA ASN A 72 8.71 -3.20 8.36
C ASN A 72 9.06 -1.85 9.00
N GLN A 73 8.41 -0.76 8.58
CA GLN A 73 8.62 0.54 9.19
C GLN A 73 8.14 0.58 10.64
N GLU A 74 7.05 -0.10 10.98
CA GLU A 74 6.57 -0.22 12.37
C GLU A 74 7.58 -0.97 13.24
N ILE A 75 8.05 -2.14 12.80
CA ILE A 75 9.08 -2.93 13.49
C ILE A 75 10.35 -2.11 13.67
N LEU A 76 10.81 -1.42 12.63
CA LEU A 76 11.96 -0.52 12.72
C LEU A 76 11.76 0.56 13.79
N THR A 77 10.61 1.23 13.79
CA THR A 77 10.34 2.28 14.78
C THR A 77 10.19 1.74 16.19
N LEU A 78 9.63 0.54 16.36
CA LEU A 78 9.58 -0.11 17.67
C LEU A 78 10.99 -0.44 18.15
N LEU A 79 11.79 -1.10 17.31
CA LEU A 79 13.18 -1.45 17.65
C LEU A 79 14.02 -0.22 17.99
N ASP A 80 13.79 0.92 17.33
CA ASP A 80 14.57 2.15 17.53
C ASP A 80 14.14 2.97 18.76
N VAL A 81 12.87 2.94 19.18
CA VAL A 81 12.34 3.82 20.25
C VAL A 81 12.09 3.06 21.56
N PHE A 82 12.06 1.73 21.54
CA PHE A 82 11.80 0.93 22.72
C PHE A 82 12.95 1.05 23.75
N PRO A 83 12.64 1.21 25.05
CA PRO A 83 13.65 1.47 26.09
C PRO A 83 14.35 0.17 26.53
N TRP A 84 15.19 -0.39 25.67
CA TRP A 84 15.91 -1.64 25.94
C TRP A 84 16.78 -1.59 27.21
N ASP A 85 17.36 -0.42 27.49
CA ASP A 85 18.25 -0.20 28.63
C ASP A 85 17.52 -0.29 29.99
N ASP A 86 16.21 -0.03 30.00
CA ASP A 86 15.40 -0.01 31.23
C ASP A 86 14.90 -1.40 31.65
N LEU A 87 15.17 -2.44 30.83
CA LEU A 87 14.64 -3.79 31.04
C LEU A 87 15.57 -4.73 31.82
N GLY A 88 16.78 -4.29 32.18
CA GLY A 88 17.73 -5.13 32.90
C GLY A 88 18.10 -6.42 32.15
N LEU A 89 18.13 -6.37 30.82
CA LEU A 89 18.45 -7.51 29.96
C LEU A 89 19.92 -7.91 30.11
N SER A 90 20.23 -9.18 29.85
CA SER A 90 21.62 -9.67 29.83
C SER A 90 22.41 -9.08 28.65
N ASP A 91 23.72 -8.97 28.81
CA ASP A 91 24.63 -8.46 27.77
C ASP A 91 24.48 -9.24 26.44
N ASP A 92 24.30 -10.56 26.50
CA ASP A 92 24.09 -11.41 25.33
C ASP A 92 22.81 -11.04 24.56
N VAL A 93 21.70 -10.80 25.27
CA VAL A 93 20.42 -10.43 24.65
C VAL A 93 20.47 -9.02 24.09
N MET A 94 21.14 -8.10 24.79
CA MET A 94 21.40 -6.75 24.28
C MET A 94 22.22 -6.78 22.98
N GLU A 95 23.25 -7.62 22.89
CA GLU A 95 24.00 -7.80 21.65
C GLU A 95 23.11 -8.31 20.51
N GLN A 96 22.22 -9.28 20.77
CA GLN A 96 21.28 -9.78 19.75
C GLN A 96 20.30 -8.69 19.28
N ILE A 97 19.80 -7.85 20.19
CA ILE A 97 18.91 -6.72 19.84
C ILE A 97 19.66 -5.71 18.97
N GLU A 98 20.89 -5.35 19.32
CA GLU A 98 21.71 -4.47 18.50
C GLU A 98 21.96 -5.02 17.10
N LEU A 99 22.24 -6.33 16.99
CA LEU A 99 22.40 -7.00 15.71
C LEU A 99 21.10 -6.96 14.91
N LEU A 100 19.96 -7.21 15.54
CA LEU A 100 18.64 -7.14 14.91
C LEU A 100 18.34 -5.72 14.40
N GLN A 101 18.61 -4.68 15.20
CA GLN A 101 18.47 -3.27 14.78
C GLN A 101 19.37 -2.96 13.57
N LYS A 102 20.65 -3.37 13.61
CA LYS A 102 21.60 -3.18 12.50
C LYS A 102 21.14 -3.89 11.23
N GLN A 103 20.63 -5.12 11.33
CA GLN A 103 20.12 -5.88 10.19
C GLN A 103 18.81 -5.31 9.64
N SER A 104 17.89 -4.91 10.51
CA SER A 104 16.62 -4.31 10.10
C SER A 104 16.84 -3.01 9.31
N ARG A 105 17.77 -2.14 9.75
CA ARG A 105 18.16 -0.92 9.01
C ARG A 105 18.76 -1.24 7.64
N LYS A 106 19.52 -2.33 7.51
CA LYS A 106 20.07 -2.80 6.23
C LYS A 106 18.98 -3.40 5.33
N ALA A 107 17.98 -4.08 5.89
CA ALA A 107 16.90 -4.71 5.14
C ALA A 107 16.05 -3.69 4.35
N LYS A 108 16.03 -2.41 4.75
CA LYS A 108 15.45 -1.32 3.96
C LYS A 108 16.01 -1.24 2.53
N LEU A 109 17.23 -1.73 2.30
CA LEU A 109 17.87 -1.78 0.98
C LEU A 109 17.33 -2.90 0.07
N LEU A 110 16.51 -3.83 0.59
CA LEU A 110 15.96 -4.97 -0.17
C LEU A 110 14.62 -4.66 -0.86
N ILE A 111 14.02 -3.49 -0.61
CA ILE A 111 12.81 -3.06 -1.32
C ILE A 111 13.18 -2.65 -2.75
N ASP A 112 12.49 -3.22 -3.74
CA ASP A 112 12.68 -2.84 -5.14
C ASP A 112 12.36 -1.34 -5.32
N LYS A 113 13.30 -0.59 -5.90
CA LYS A 113 13.15 0.85 -6.14
C LYS A 113 11.93 1.17 -7.02
N GLN A 114 11.55 0.30 -7.95
CA GLN A 114 10.37 0.50 -8.80
C GLN A 114 9.08 0.39 -7.99
N ASP A 115 9.05 -0.54 -7.04
CA ASP A 115 7.90 -0.72 -6.15
C ASP A 115 7.73 0.48 -5.22
N GLU A 116 8.84 1.01 -4.72
CA GLU A 116 8.82 2.23 -3.91
C GLU A 116 8.32 3.43 -4.72
N VAL A 117 8.76 3.58 -5.98
CA VAL A 117 8.24 4.64 -6.87
C VAL A 117 6.75 4.46 -7.15
N LEU A 118 6.29 3.22 -7.35
CA LEU A 118 4.88 2.91 -7.56
C LEU A 118 4.03 3.25 -6.33
N ARG A 119 4.51 2.88 -5.14
CA ARG A 119 3.89 3.21 -3.85
C ARG A 119 3.78 4.72 -3.66
N CYS A 120 4.87 5.45 -3.85
CA CYS A 120 4.87 6.92 -3.76
C CYS A 120 3.91 7.56 -4.76
N LYS A 121 3.87 7.07 -6.01
CA LYS A 121 2.94 7.59 -7.02
C LYS A 121 1.48 7.28 -6.71
N PHE A 122 1.20 6.11 -6.14
CA PHE A 122 -0.13 5.78 -5.65
C PHE A 122 -0.60 6.78 -4.58
N TYR A 123 0.24 7.04 -3.56
CA TYR A 123 -0.09 8.01 -2.53
C TYR A 123 -0.24 9.44 -3.05
N SER A 124 0.53 9.86 -4.07
CA SER A 124 0.35 11.18 -4.66
C SER A 124 -1.04 11.36 -5.30
N PHE A 125 -1.58 10.31 -5.93
CA PHE A 125 -2.94 10.36 -6.47
C PHE A 125 -4.01 10.46 -5.38
N LEU A 126 -3.81 9.75 -4.26
CA LEU A 126 -4.71 9.88 -3.11
C LEU A 126 -4.68 11.31 -2.54
N ASP A 127 -3.50 11.94 -2.46
CA ASP A 127 -3.34 13.32 -2.00
C ASP A 127 -3.99 14.34 -2.94
N GLU A 128 -3.97 14.06 -4.25
CA GLU A 128 -4.67 14.87 -5.24
C GLU A 128 -6.18 14.79 -5.04
N PHE A 129 -6.74 13.58 -4.90
CA PHE A 129 -8.17 13.42 -4.62
C PHE A 129 -8.59 14.04 -3.29
N GLU A 130 -7.82 13.82 -2.21
CA GLU A 130 -8.10 14.45 -0.91
C GLU A 130 -8.07 15.97 -1.02
N GLY A 131 -7.14 16.52 -1.81
CA GLY A 131 -7.05 17.94 -2.12
C GLY A 131 -8.08 18.46 -3.13
N GLY A 132 -9.03 17.62 -3.59
CA GLY A 132 -10.04 17.98 -4.59
C GLY A 132 -9.48 18.24 -5.99
N ARG A 133 -8.23 17.87 -6.25
CA ARG A 133 -7.58 17.99 -7.55
C ARG A 133 -7.89 16.76 -8.39
N ILE A 134 -7.92 16.97 -9.70
CA ILE A 134 -8.14 15.91 -10.68
C ILE A 134 -6.77 15.36 -11.08
N PRO A 135 -6.48 14.06 -10.85
CA PRO A 135 -5.23 13.46 -11.30
C PRO A 135 -5.11 13.46 -12.82
N ASP A 136 -3.88 13.62 -13.33
CA ASP A 136 -3.62 13.65 -14.77
C ASP A 136 -3.93 12.30 -15.44
N SER A 137 -4.66 12.35 -16.56
CA SER A 137 -5.15 11.15 -17.25
C SER A 137 -4.02 10.31 -17.84
N VAL A 138 -2.95 10.96 -18.32
CA VAL A 138 -1.78 10.28 -18.89
C VAL A 138 -0.99 9.58 -17.79
N GLU A 139 -0.85 10.21 -16.63
CA GLU A 139 -0.22 9.59 -15.46
C GLU A 139 -1.02 8.42 -14.91
N LEU A 140 -2.35 8.53 -14.85
CA LEU A 140 -3.23 7.42 -14.45
C LEU A 140 -3.15 6.25 -15.42
N TYR A 141 -3.13 6.52 -16.73
CA TYR A 141 -2.92 5.51 -17.75
C TYR A 141 -1.58 4.78 -17.56
N ARG A 142 -0.49 5.54 -17.42
CA ARG A 142 0.84 4.98 -17.14
C ARG A 142 0.86 4.14 -15.86
N PHE A 143 0.18 4.60 -14.81
CA PHE A 143 0.13 3.88 -13.54
C PHE A 143 -0.65 2.56 -13.65
N PHE A 144 -1.92 2.61 -14.09
CA PHE A 144 -2.78 1.42 -14.12
C PHE A 144 -2.46 0.46 -15.27
N VAL A 145 -2.25 0.99 -16.48
CA VAL A 145 -2.09 0.17 -17.68
C VAL A 145 -0.64 -0.26 -17.85
N GLU A 146 0.31 0.68 -17.89
CA GLU A 146 1.71 0.36 -18.19
C GLU A 146 2.43 -0.30 -17.00
N ARG A 147 2.19 0.21 -15.78
CA ARG A 147 2.91 -0.26 -14.59
C ARG A 147 2.18 -1.31 -13.77
N LEU A 148 0.86 -1.27 -13.67
CA LEU A 148 0.04 -2.27 -12.98
C LEU A 148 -0.60 -3.30 -13.94
N GLY A 149 -0.41 -3.19 -15.25
CA GLY A 149 -0.89 -4.20 -16.20
C GLY A 149 -2.42 -4.39 -16.24
N ILE A 150 -3.20 -3.41 -15.75
CA ILE A 150 -4.67 -3.45 -15.76
C ILE A 150 -5.12 -2.79 -17.07
N MET A 151 -5.20 -3.59 -18.13
CA MET A 151 -5.26 -3.09 -19.51
C MET A 151 -6.67 -2.85 -20.06
N ASP A 152 -7.69 -3.38 -19.42
CA ASP A 152 -9.05 -3.38 -19.96
C ASP A 152 -10.12 -3.27 -18.86
N VAL A 153 -11.32 -2.96 -19.31
CA VAL A 153 -12.52 -2.80 -18.49
C VAL A 153 -12.79 -4.05 -17.62
N LYS A 154 -12.66 -5.27 -18.15
CA LYS A 154 -12.90 -6.50 -17.37
C LYS A 154 -11.84 -6.68 -16.30
N SER A 155 -10.56 -6.43 -16.63
CA SER A 155 -9.46 -6.45 -15.66
C SER A 155 -9.68 -5.45 -14.53
N PHE A 156 -10.20 -4.25 -14.81
CA PHE A 156 -10.57 -3.29 -13.78
C PHE A 156 -11.70 -3.80 -12.87
N VAL A 157 -12.75 -4.42 -13.42
CA VAL A 157 -13.84 -5.01 -12.59
C VAL A 157 -13.27 -6.04 -11.63
N VAL A 158 -12.50 -7.00 -12.15
CA VAL A 158 -11.92 -8.11 -11.37
C VAL A 158 -11.00 -7.59 -10.26
N GLU A 159 -10.19 -6.57 -10.53
CA GLU A 159 -9.31 -5.99 -9.52
C GLU A 159 -10.08 -5.15 -8.49
N ILE A 160 -11.16 -4.45 -8.88
CA ILE A 160 -12.02 -3.72 -7.94
C ILE A 160 -12.75 -4.69 -7.01
N GLU A 161 -13.41 -5.72 -7.54
CA GLU A 161 -14.12 -6.73 -6.74
C GLU A 161 -13.20 -7.39 -5.72
N PHE A 162 -11.96 -7.71 -6.12
CA PHE A 162 -10.97 -8.25 -5.20
C PHE A 162 -10.62 -7.28 -4.07
N LEU A 163 -10.40 -6.00 -4.38
CA LEU A 163 -10.06 -5.00 -3.36
C LEU A 163 -11.23 -4.83 -2.38
N GLU A 164 -12.46 -4.87 -2.86
CA GLU A 164 -13.68 -4.80 -2.04
C GLU A 164 -13.87 -6.04 -1.18
N GLU A 165 -13.69 -7.24 -1.73
CA GLU A 165 -13.69 -8.49 -0.97
C GLU A 165 -12.65 -8.42 0.15
N ARG A 166 -11.46 -7.86 -0.12
CA ARG A 166 -10.41 -7.72 0.89
C ARG A 166 -10.77 -6.72 1.99
N ILE A 167 -11.56 -5.68 1.68
CA ILE A 167 -12.10 -4.75 2.69
C ILE A 167 -13.13 -5.47 3.57
N VAL A 168 -14.05 -6.24 2.97
CA VAL A 168 -15.11 -6.97 3.68
C VAL A 168 -14.54 -8.07 4.56
N ASN A 169 -13.53 -8.80 4.08
CA ASN A 169 -12.90 -9.91 4.79
C ASN A 169 -11.85 -9.47 5.82
N HIS A 170 -11.59 -8.16 5.95
CA HIS A 170 -10.68 -7.65 6.98
C HIS A 170 -11.44 -7.50 8.30
N GLU A 171 -11.56 -8.60 9.06
CA GLU A 171 -12.00 -8.57 10.46
C GLU A 171 -10.93 -7.91 11.33
N GLY A 172 -11.08 -6.61 11.61
CA GLY A 172 -10.35 -5.93 12.69
C GLY A 172 -9.56 -4.69 12.27
N ASP A 173 -10.19 -3.52 12.40
CA ASP A 173 -9.66 -2.24 12.93
C ASP A 173 -8.21 -1.77 12.69
N ILE A 174 -7.50 -2.25 11.66
CA ILE A 174 -6.26 -1.60 11.20
C ILE A 174 -6.66 -0.45 10.28
N GLU A 175 -7.05 0.65 10.92
CA GLU A 175 -7.51 1.93 10.33
C GLU A 175 -6.63 2.41 9.13
N PRO A 176 -5.29 2.22 9.12
CA PRO A 176 -4.43 2.52 7.96
C PRO A 176 -4.77 1.77 6.67
N MET A 177 -4.91 0.44 6.73
CA MET A 177 -4.95 -0.40 5.53
C MET A 177 -6.33 -0.40 4.87
N ALA A 178 -7.39 -0.44 5.67
CA ALA A 178 -8.76 -0.38 5.16
C ALA A 178 -9.01 0.91 4.35
N SER A 179 -8.45 2.04 4.79
CA SER A 179 -8.57 3.28 4.05
C SER A 179 -7.71 3.32 2.78
N VAL A 180 -6.49 2.78 2.83
CA VAL A 180 -5.64 2.60 1.64
C VAL A 180 -6.37 1.78 0.58
N LEU A 181 -7.01 0.68 0.98
CA LEU A 181 -7.83 -0.15 0.10
C LEU A 181 -9.02 0.63 -0.48
N ASN A 182 -9.76 1.37 0.35
CA ASN A 182 -10.87 2.21 -0.09
C ASN A 182 -10.42 3.29 -1.09
N GLY A 183 -9.29 3.95 -0.82
CA GLY A 183 -8.67 4.91 -1.73
C GLY A 183 -8.29 4.27 -3.06
N PHE A 184 -7.73 3.05 -3.02
CA PHE A 184 -7.41 2.29 -4.23
C PHE A 184 -8.66 1.98 -5.05
N VAL A 185 -9.72 1.49 -4.41
CA VAL A 185 -11.00 1.20 -5.07
C VAL A 185 -11.57 2.46 -5.74
N ALA A 186 -11.59 3.59 -5.03
CA ALA A 186 -12.06 4.86 -5.57
C ALA A 186 -11.22 5.31 -6.79
N LEU A 187 -9.90 5.24 -6.68
CA LEU A 187 -8.97 5.57 -7.76
C LEU A 187 -9.12 4.64 -8.96
N ALA A 188 -9.31 3.34 -8.74
CA ALA A 188 -9.51 2.36 -9.80
C ALA A 188 -10.83 2.60 -10.53
N ARG A 189 -11.92 2.90 -9.81
CA ARG A 189 -13.22 3.27 -10.39
C ARG A 189 -13.13 4.53 -11.23
N TYR A 190 -12.50 5.57 -10.68
CA TYR A 190 -12.28 6.82 -11.39
C TYR A 190 -11.44 6.62 -12.66
N SER A 191 -10.32 5.90 -12.54
CA SER A 191 -9.39 5.68 -13.65
C SER A 191 -10.01 4.82 -14.75
N ARG A 192 -10.77 3.78 -14.39
CA ARG A 192 -11.55 2.99 -15.36
C ARG A 192 -12.44 3.90 -16.18
N PHE A 193 -13.21 4.77 -15.51
CA PHE A 193 -14.11 5.70 -16.17
C PHE A 193 -13.37 6.72 -17.05
N LEU A 194 -12.27 7.27 -16.57
CA LEU A 194 -11.49 8.26 -17.29
C LEU A 194 -10.79 7.67 -18.54
N ILE A 195 -10.26 6.45 -18.43
CA ILE A 195 -9.46 5.81 -19.48
C ILE A 195 -10.35 5.16 -20.55
N PHE A 196 -11.44 4.49 -20.16
CA PHE A 196 -12.28 3.72 -21.08
C PHE A 196 -13.68 4.34 -21.28
N GLY A 197 -13.99 5.46 -20.64
CA GLY A 197 -15.29 6.10 -20.75
C GLY A 197 -16.43 5.22 -20.22
N PHE A 198 -17.63 5.45 -20.74
CA PHE A 198 -18.84 4.67 -20.45
C PHE A 198 -18.96 3.41 -21.31
N GLU A 199 -17.90 2.96 -21.99
CA GLU A 199 -17.99 1.90 -22.98
C GLU A 199 -18.25 0.53 -22.32
N ASN A 200 -19.54 0.31 -22.06
CA ASN A 200 -20.26 -0.95 -21.91
C ASN A 200 -21.77 -0.68 -22.10
N ASP A 201 -22.11 0.13 -23.11
CA ASP A 201 -23.31 -0.09 -23.91
C ASP A 201 -22.84 0.04 -25.36
N GLU A 202 -22.78 -1.10 -26.04
CA GLU A 202 -22.51 -1.34 -27.46
C GLU A 202 -22.26 -0.11 -28.35
N MET A 203 -21.01 0.15 -28.72
CA MET A 203 -20.61 0.54 -30.08
C MET A 203 -19.09 0.75 -30.16
N GLU A 204 -18.45 0.06 -31.11
CA GLU A 204 -17.08 0.35 -31.53
C GLU A 204 -16.92 1.85 -31.86
N VAL A 205 -16.13 2.60 -31.11
CA VAL A 205 -15.62 3.89 -31.59
C VAL A 205 -14.11 3.98 -31.39
N GLY A 206 -13.40 3.57 -32.43
CA GLY A 206 -11.95 3.64 -32.52
C GLY A 206 -11.41 5.06 -32.38
N PHE A 207 -10.42 5.22 -31.50
CA PHE A 207 -9.58 6.40 -31.50
C PHE A 207 -8.61 6.36 -32.70
N GLY A 208 -8.92 7.20 -33.69
CA GLY A 208 -7.92 8.02 -34.38
C GLY A 208 -7.44 7.55 -35.75
N LYS A 209 -7.94 8.19 -36.83
CA LYS A 209 -7.13 8.51 -38.02
C LYS A 209 -7.48 9.89 -38.59
N ASN A 210 -6.57 10.83 -38.36
CA ASN A 210 -6.13 11.95 -39.19
C ASN A 210 -7.15 12.63 -40.14
N LYS A 211 -7.44 13.90 -39.83
CA LYS A 211 -7.97 14.91 -40.76
C LYS A 211 -7.19 14.90 -42.09
N LYS A 212 -7.86 14.55 -43.19
CA LYS A 212 -7.45 14.93 -44.54
C LYS A 212 -8.49 15.87 -45.14
N VAL A 213 -8.08 17.11 -45.35
CA VAL A 213 -8.77 18.11 -46.19
C VAL A 213 -8.66 17.69 -47.66
N LYS A 214 -9.78 17.64 -48.41
CA LYS A 214 -9.80 18.01 -49.85
C LYS A 214 -11.22 18.14 -50.44
N ARG A 215 -11.51 19.39 -50.83
CA ARG A 215 -12.15 19.92 -52.07
C ARG A 215 -13.60 19.53 -52.43
N ARG A 216 -14.44 20.57 -52.48
CA ARG A 216 -15.74 20.61 -53.17
C ARG A 216 -15.55 20.50 -54.69
N PRO A 217 -16.41 19.81 -55.44
CA PRO A 217 -16.57 20.07 -56.86
C PRO A 217 -17.60 21.18 -57.09
N ASN A 218 -17.27 22.07 -58.02
CA ASN A 218 -18.17 23.05 -58.61
C ASN A 218 -19.08 22.39 -59.65
N VAL A 219 -20.16 23.12 -59.94
CA VAL A 219 -21.15 23.02 -61.02
C VAL A 219 -22.43 22.28 -60.64
#